data_AF-A0A532TI22-F1
#
_entry.id   AF-A0A532TI22-F1
#
_cell.length_a   1.000
_cell.length_b   1.000
_cell.length_c   1.000
_cell.angle_alpha   90.00
_cell.angle_beta   90.00
_cell.angle_gamma   90.00
#
_symmetry.space_group_name_H-M   'P 1'
#
loop_
_entity.id
_entity.type
_entity.pdbx_description
1 polymer ?
#
loop_
_entity_poly.entity_id
_entity_poly.type
_entity_poly.pdbx_seq_one_letter_code
_entity_poly.pdbx_strand_id
1 'polypeptide(L)'
;MINKKRNYTIKFLLVLVAIFFISIPLMLGDLKSDFNTVLYDPNPKISDFSKDDFNALLTEEKQGLGNISIYDIDFSDLEMGFITYNEMYPLIGEDIFSKNLNITQLNMQFNETIDPAIVDNLNENITDSNSITVKLNESLFVEYNDLTEGYLIYLPRLVPCDLLQFSVNNGTDNFELIEETDYTVDKDNFIVFSYESYFNISVTTNFTMYLIWEYTLELTDWSLSQIIGDEELIIEDEEQDFTTDFNYYFILTGKTYNESIPIPGEPIFADNIDIALTINHPDKDLFTNHILELNNETVDIAGHLNPDDTIDVYLADHFSGELSEFSLNFTIPFTFKFIEPVGETWAIDRLVEMNNIRQRIYLASIINGPQHIYFKNLSFYEPTIYADQILSNTSLFERDFTYFFLNTTLTGRYGIKVSVPYLIVGETCPFIIKYKPTQTLRVVVLDNIKMPLVGADVKVYYFDQEYGTYVSKDKVQPISPGKTNENGEIVLLHVPAGNYTIRVYHSGRFLKESTCSTYNYRNYITTNYPHFPLWIIIFGITNGIILIFGLIFYSKYKKMR
;
A
#
# COMPACT_ATOMS: atom_id res chain seq x y z
N MET A 1 -22.25 65.57 76.89
CA MET A 1 -22.76 64.80 75.73
C MET A 1 -21.67 64.05 74.93
N ILE A 2 -20.37 64.30 75.13
CA ILE A 2 -19.26 63.72 74.33
C ILE A 2 -18.86 62.28 74.76
N ASN A 3 -19.05 61.89 76.02
CA ASN A 3 -18.67 60.53 76.51
C ASN A 3 -19.59 59.40 76.03
N LYS A 4 -20.86 59.68 75.68
CA LYS A 4 -21.80 58.64 75.20
C LYS A 4 -21.48 58.22 73.74
N LYS A 5 -21.08 59.16 72.88
CA LYS A 5 -20.74 58.90 71.46
C LYS A 5 -19.48 58.04 71.29
N ARG A 6 -18.48 58.17 72.18
CA ARG A 6 -17.20 57.42 72.13
C ARG A 6 -17.32 55.96 72.58
N ASN A 7 -18.19 55.67 73.55
CA ASN A 7 -18.46 54.29 73.98
C ASN A 7 -19.23 53.50 72.91
N TYR A 8 -20.06 54.17 72.10
CA TYR A 8 -20.75 53.54 70.97
C TYR A 8 -19.78 53.12 69.86
N THR A 9 -18.76 53.93 69.56
CA THR A 9 -17.77 53.62 68.51
C THR A 9 -16.90 52.41 68.85
N ILE A 10 -16.47 52.29 70.11
CA ILE A 10 -15.66 51.15 70.56
C ILE A 10 -16.49 49.86 70.64
N LYS A 11 -17.74 49.95 71.12
CA LYS A 11 -18.65 48.80 71.13
C LYS A 11 -19.02 48.35 69.72
N PHE A 12 -19.25 49.29 68.79
CA PHE A 12 -19.52 48.99 67.39
C PHE A 12 -18.31 48.32 66.72
N LEU A 13 -17.09 48.80 66.97
CA LEU A 13 -15.85 48.17 66.49
C LEU A 13 -15.69 46.74 67.04
N LEU A 14 -15.94 46.53 68.33
CA LEU A 14 -15.86 45.19 68.95
C LEU A 14 -16.92 44.23 68.41
N VAL A 15 -18.12 44.73 68.11
CA VAL A 15 -19.19 43.93 67.47
C VAL A 15 -18.81 43.58 66.02
N LEU A 16 -18.22 44.51 65.26
CA LEU A 16 -17.71 44.24 63.92
C LEU A 16 -16.59 43.19 63.93
N VAL A 17 -15.66 43.29 64.88
CA VAL A 17 -14.58 42.29 65.07
C VAL A 17 -15.17 40.94 65.47
N ALA A 18 -16.15 40.90 66.38
CA ALA A 18 -16.80 39.66 66.79
C ALA A 18 -17.57 38.99 65.64
N ILE A 19 -18.32 39.75 64.83
CA ILE A 19 -19.00 39.25 63.64
C ILE A 19 -17.97 38.70 62.63
N PHE A 20 -16.85 39.40 62.43
CA PHE A 20 -15.77 38.97 61.53
C PHE A 20 -15.08 37.68 62.01
N PHE A 21 -14.91 37.49 63.32
CA PHE A 21 -14.35 36.25 63.91
C PHE A 21 -15.33 35.06 63.87
N ILE A 22 -16.64 35.31 63.98
CA ILE A 22 -17.68 34.26 63.93
C ILE A 22 -17.92 33.76 62.49
N SER A 23 -17.64 34.57 61.46
CA SER A 23 -17.76 34.16 60.06
C SER A 23 -16.62 33.27 59.54
N ILE A 24 -15.48 33.20 60.23
CA ILE A 24 -14.29 32.44 59.78
C ILE A 24 -14.49 30.92 59.83
N PRO A 25 -15.07 30.33 60.90
CA PRO A 25 -15.34 28.89 60.95
C PRO A 25 -16.37 28.42 59.91
N LEU A 26 -17.27 29.30 59.48
CA LEU A 26 -18.30 28.99 58.46
C LEU A 26 -17.74 28.89 57.03
N MET A 27 -16.50 29.38 56.79
CA MET A 27 -15.80 29.24 55.50
C MET A 27 -14.87 28.02 55.43
N LEU A 28 -14.77 27.23 56.51
CA LEU A 28 -13.86 26.10 56.67
C LEU A 28 -14.58 24.73 56.68
N GLY A 29 -15.81 24.67 56.15
CA GLY A 29 -16.66 23.46 56.18
C GLY A 29 -16.17 22.32 55.27
N ASP A 30 -15.78 21.23 55.93
CA ASP A 30 -15.70 19.82 55.52
C ASP A 30 -14.90 19.40 54.27
N LEU A 31 -13.64 19.00 54.53
CA LEU A 31 -12.88 18.06 53.70
C LEU A 31 -12.88 16.67 54.37
N LYS A 32 -13.86 15.84 54.02
CA LYS A 32 -13.72 14.37 54.07
C LYS A 32 -13.85 13.87 52.65
N SER A 33 -12.74 13.44 52.05
CA SER A 33 -12.75 12.64 50.83
C SER A 33 -12.35 11.22 51.19
N ASP A 34 -13.32 10.32 51.19
CA ASP A 34 -13.07 8.88 51.14
C ASP A 34 -12.46 8.55 49.77
N PHE A 35 -11.27 7.97 49.77
CA PHE A 35 -10.64 7.42 48.58
C PHE A 35 -10.98 5.93 48.50
N ASN A 36 -11.88 5.57 47.60
CA ASN A 36 -11.91 4.23 47.02
C ASN A 36 -11.45 4.34 45.58
N THR A 37 -10.15 4.13 45.36
CA THR A 37 -9.60 3.88 44.02
C THR A 37 -9.90 2.44 43.64
N VAL A 38 -10.93 2.24 42.83
CA VAL A 38 -11.08 0.98 42.09
C VAL A 38 -10.06 1.03 40.95
N LEU A 39 -9.04 0.18 41.05
CA LEU A 39 -8.18 -0.18 39.91
C LEU A 39 -9.06 -0.90 38.89
N TYR A 40 -9.55 -0.18 37.89
CA TYR A 40 -10.06 -0.78 36.68
C TYR A 40 -8.87 -1.03 35.77
N ASP A 41 -8.50 -2.30 35.62
CA ASP A 41 -7.67 -2.76 34.52
C ASP A 41 -8.60 -3.13 33.35
N PRO A 42 -8.59 -2.32 32.28
CA PRO A 42 -8.85 -2.86 30.96
C PRO A 42 -7.76 -2.37 30.02
N ASN A 43 -6.51 -2.80 30.24
CA ASN A 43 -5.51 -2.72 29.18
C ASN A 43 -6.14 -3.35 27.92
N PRO A 44 -6.31 -2.60 26.80
CA PRO A 44 -6.58 -3.24 25.53
C PRO A 44 -5.43 -4.22 25.30
N LYS A 45 -5.78 -5.50 25.19
CA LYS A 45 -4.77 -6.54 25.07
C LYS A 45 -4.05 -6.32 23.74
N ILE A 46 -2.80 -6.79 23.67
CA ILE A 46 -2.03 -6.86 22.41
C ILE A 46 -2.85 -7.51 21.28
N SER A 47 -3.84 -8.34 21.62
CA SER A 47 -4.78 -9.00 20.72
C SER A 47 -5.78 -8.09 20.00
N ASP A 48 -5.92 -6.81 20.35
CA ASP A 48 -6.91 -5.92 19.69
C ASP A 48 -6.42 -5.43 18.30
N PHE A 49 -5.21 -5.81 17.88
CA PHE A 49 -4.69 -5.62 16.52
C PHE A 49 -4.03 -6.92 16.08
N SER A 50 -4.85 -7.95 15.90
CA SER A 50 -4.40 -9.26 15.48
C SER A 50 -4.58 -9.44 13.98
N LYS A 51 -3.91 -10.45 13.40
CA LYS A 51 -4.19 -10.88 12.02
C LYS A 51 -5.65 -11.36 11.85
N ASP A 52 -6.38 -11.61 12.94
CA ASP A 52 -7.78 -12.02 12.88
C ASP A 52 -8.71 -10.83 12.51
N ASP A 53 -8.25 -9.59 12.69
CA ASP A 53 -9.00 -8.36 12.39
C ASP A 53 -8.65 -7.76 11.01
N PHE A 54 -7.49 -8.12 10.46
CA PHE A 54 -6.97 -7.61 9.18
C PHE A 54 -6.33 -8.73 8.38
N ASN A 55 -6.82 -8.93 7.15
CA ASN A 55 -6.26 -9.90 6.22
C ASN A 55 -5.53 -9.17 5.09
N ALA A 56 -4.32 -9.63 4.77
CA ALA A 56 -3.63 -9.22 3.57
C ALA A 56 -4.32 -9.88 2.37
N LEU A 57 -4.67 -9.10 1.35
CA LEU A 57 -5.12 -9.62 0.05
C LEU A 57 -3.92 -10.07 -0.78
N LEU A 58 -2.79 -9.36 -0.66
CA LEU A 58 -1.53 -9.72 -1.31
C LEU A 58 -0.46 -10.11 -0.29
N THR A 59 0.19 -11.25 -0.48
CA THR A 59 1.35 -11.66 0.34
C THR A 59 2.69 -11.17 -0.23
N GLU A 60 2.71 -10.79 -1.50
CA GLU A 60 3.88 -10.31 -2.24
C GLU A 60 3.50 -9.14 -3.17
N GLU A 61 4.49 -8.39 -3.67
CA GLU A 61 4.30 -7.26 -4.59
C GLU A 61 3.95 -7.73 -6.02
N LYS A 62 2.92 -8.57 -6.15
CA LYS A 62 2.42 -9.09 -7.42
C LYS A 62 1.22 -8.28 -7.91
N GLN A 63 1.28 -7.84 -9.17
CA GLN A 63 0.16 -7.18 -9.86
C GLN A 63 -0.58 -8.17 -10.74
N GLY A 64 -1.88 -8.00 -10.93
CA GLY A 64 -2.59 -8.70 -12.00
C GLY A 64 -2.25 -8.05 -13.32
N LEU A 65 -1.81 -8.84 -14.30
CA LEU A 65 -1.48 -8.35 -15.65
C LEU A 65 -2.59 -8.66 -16.65
N GLY A 66 -3.52 -9.55 -16.28
CA GLY A 66 -4.62 -9.97 -17.15
C GLY A 66 -4.23 -11.10 -18.07
N ASN A 67 -4.85 -11.15 -19.25
CA ASN A 67 -4.56 -12.17 -20.26
C ASN A 67 -4.19 -11.56 -21.61
N ILE A 68 -3.32 -12.26 -22.34
CA ILE A 68 -2.93 -11.95 -23.70
C ILE A 68 -3.15 -13.19 -24.56
N SER A 69 -3.90 -13.03 -25.64
CA SER A 69 -4.21 -14.10 -26.59
C SER A 69 -3.89 -13.67 -28.01
N ILE A 70 -3.41 -14.60 -28.84
CA ILE A 70 -3.22 -14.37 -30.26
C ILE A 70 -4.54 -14.69 -30.99
N TYR A 71 -4.91 -13.86 -31.96
CA TYR A 71 -6.09 -14.09 -32.78
C TYR A 71 -5.78 -14.21 -34.28
N ASP A 72 -4.56 -13.86 -34.70
CA ASP A 72 -4.08 -14.11 -36.06
C ASP A 72 -2.55 -14.14 -36.12
N ILE A 73 -1.99 -14.87 -37.09
CA ILE A 73 -0.57 -14.88 -37.41
C ILE A 73 -0.42 -14.94 -38.92
N ASP A 74 0.35 -14.00 -39.49
CA ASP A 74 0.76 -14.05 -40.89
C ASP A 74 2.09 -14.79 -41.05
N PHE A 75 2.09 -15.75 -41.97
CA PHE A 75 3.24 -16.58 -42.32
C PHE A 75 3.76 -16.29 -43.73
N SER A 76 3.32 -15.20 -44.39
CA SER A 76 3.65 -14.91 -45.79
C SER A 76 5.15 -14.83 -46.06
N ASP A 77 5.92 -14.39 -45.07
CA ASP A 77 7.36 -14.12 -45.18
C ASP A 77 8.22 -15.26 -44.60
N LEU A 78 7.58 -16.32 -44.09
CA LEU A 78 8.26 -17.52 -43.59
C LEU A 78 8.78 -18.37 -44.76
N GLU A 79 10.01 -18.11 -45.21
CA GLU A 79 10.63 -18.87 -46.32
C GLU A 79 10.72 -20.37 -45.98
N MET A 80 10.21 -21.21 -46.90
CA MET A 80 10.06 -22.68 -46.85
C MET A 80 9.36 -23.30 -45.62
N GLY A 81 9.18 -22.62 -44.49
CA GLY A 81 8.36 -23.06 -43.34
C GLY A 81 8.78 -24.36 -42.61
N PHE A 82 9.63 -25.18 -43.22
CA PHE A 82 10.03 -26.49 -42.74
C PHE A 82 11.50 -26.84 -43.04
N ILE A 83 11.98 -27.91 -42.41
CA ILE A 83 13.30 -28.50 -42.60
C ILE A 83 13.13 -29.98 -42.95
N THR A 84 13.76 -30.42 -44.04
CA THR A 84 13.68 -31.80 -44.57
C THR A 84 15.06 -32.45 -44.76
N TYR A 85 16.09 -31.91 -44.12
CA TYR A 85 17.45 -32.44 -44.15
C TYR A 85 18.05 -32.49 -42.75
N ASN A 86 18.72 -33.60 -42.44
CA ASN A 86 19.47 -33.78 -41.20
C ASN A 86 20.64 -34.73 -41.52
N GLU A 87 21.83 -34.48 -40.96
CA GLU A 87 23.04 -35.31 -41.20
C GLU A 87 22.85 -36.79 -40.83
N MET A 88 21.90 -37.08 -39.93
CA MET A 88 21.53 -38.46 -39.58
C MET A 88 20.79 -39.21 -40.70
N TYR A 89 20.24 -38.48 -41.67
CA TYR A 89 19.50 -39.01 -42.82
C TYR A 89 20.17 -38.58 -44.14
N PRO A 90 21.44 -38.95 -44.38
CA PRO A 90 22.25 -38.39 -45.46
C PRO A 90 21.70 -38.71 -46.86
N LEU A 91 20.99 -39.83 -47.00
CA LEU A 91 20.45 -40.31 -48.28
C LEU A 91 19.20 -39.52 -48.74
N ILE A 92 18.45 -38.92 -47.81
CA ILE A 92 17.35 -37.99 -48.16
C ILE A 92 17.88 -36.76 -48.90
N GLY A 93 19.07 -36.30 -48.55
CA GLY A 93 19.72 -35.20 -49.26
C GLY A 93 19.86 -35.49 -50.75
N GLU A 94 20.24 -36.71 -51.12
CA GLU A 94 20.37 -37.11 -52.53
C GLU A 94 19.02 -37.08 -53.27
N ASP A 95 17.96 -37.58 -52.64
CA ASP A 95 16.60 -37.58 -53.21
C ASP A 95 16.05 -36.13 -53.39
N ILE A 96 16.35 -35.21 -52.47
CA ILE A 96 15.99 -33.78 -52.59
C ILE A 96 16.82 -33.09 -53.69
N PHE A 97 18.15 -33.25 -53.69
CA PHE A 97 19.03 -32.59 -54.68
C PHE A 97 18.78 -33.08 -56.10
N SER A 98 18.45 -34.37 -56.27
CA SER A 98 18.09 -34.96 -57.57
C SER A 98 16.67 -34.63 -58.03
N LYS A 99 15.86 -33.99 -57.17
CA LYS A 99 14.42 -33.73 -57.37
C LYS A 99 13.58 -35.02 -57.48
N ASN A 100 14.06 -36.12 -56.92
CA ASN A 100 13.29 -37.34 -56.77
C ASN A 100 12.29 -37.25 -55.61
N LEU A 101 12.57 -36.39 -54.61
CA LEU A 101 11.63 -35.95 -53.58
C LEU A 101 11.47 -34.43 -53.68
N ASN A 102 10.23 -33.96 -53.85
CA ASN A 102 9.89 -32.55 -53.87
C ASN A 102 8.80 -32.28 -52.83
N ILE A 103 9.06 -31.37 -51.91
CA ILE A 103 8.14 -30.97 -50.85
C ILE A 103 7.85 -29.49 -51.05
N THR A 104 6.58 -29.12 -51.15
CA THR A 104 6.14 -27.73 -51.34
C THR A 104 5.15 -27.39 -50.24
N GLN A 105 5.42 -26.32 -49.49
CA GLN A 105 4.46 -25.79 -48.54
C GLN A 105 3.27 -25.21 -49.29
N LEU A 106 2.07 -25.72 -49.02
CA LEU A 106 0.84 -25.20 -49.63
C LEU A 106 0.30 -24.04 -48.82
N ASN A 107 0.26 -24.20 -47.49
CA ASN A 107 -0.37 -23.26 -46.58
C ASN A 107 0.06 -23.51 -45.13
N MET A 108 0.20 -22.45 -44.35
CA MET A 108 0.28 -22.47 -42.89
C MET A 108 -0.65 -21.39 -42.35
N GLN A 109 -1.51 -21.75 -41.40
CA GLN A 109 -2.54 -20.87 -40.88
C GLN A 109 -2.66 -20.99 -39.37
N PHE A 110 -2.85 -19.84 -38.72
CA PHE A 110 -3.36 -19.79 -37.36
C PHE A 110 -4.78 -20.37 -37.32
N ASN A 111 -5.07 -21.15 -36.28
CA ASN A 111 -6.38 -21.73 -36.06
C ASN A 111 -7.05 -21.13 -34.80
N GLU A 112 -6.40 -21.28 -33.65
CA GLU A 112 -6.90 -20.79 -32.36
C GLU A 112 -5.76 -20.64 -31.35
N THR A 113 -5.95 -19.79 -30.33
CA THR A 113 -5.14 -19.83 -29.11
C THR A 113 -5.66 -20.98 -28.24
N ILE A 114 -4.78 -21.90 -27.86
CA ILE A 114 -5.09 -23.01 -26.94
C ILE A 114 -5.03 -22.50 -25.51
N ASP A 115 -3.89 -21.91 -25.14
CA ASP A 115 -3.65 -21.36 -23.81
C ASP A 115 -3.11 -19.92 -23.93
N PRO A 116 -3.80 -18.92 -23.36
CA PRO A 116 -3.30 -17.56 -23.33
C PRO A 116 -2.24 -17.39 -22.25
N ALA A 117 -1.38 -16.38 -22.40
CA ALA A 117 -0.57 -15.90 -21.29
C ALA A 117 -1.49 -15.21 -20.28
N ILE A 118 -1.30 -15.49 -18.99
CA ILE A 118 -2.19 -15.00 -17.94
C ILE A 118 -1.43 -14.78 -16.62
N VAL A 119 -1.66 -13.64 -15.97
CA VAL A 119 -1.17 -13.38 -14.60
C VAL A 119 -2.27 -12.72 -13.80
N ASP A 120 -2.68 -13.36 -12.71
CA ASP A 120 -3.74 -12.90 -11.80
C ASP A 120 -3.24 -12.96 -10.35
N ASN A 121 -3.36 -11.84 -9.63
CA ASN A 121 -2.90 -11.72 -8.25
C ASN A 121 -3.97 -11.97 -7.18
N LEU A 122 -5.23 -12.17 -7.59
CA LEU A 122 -6.36 -12.41 -6.69
C LEU A 122 -7.00 -13.80 -6.86
N ASN A 123 -6.79 -14.48 -7.99
CA ASN A 123 -7.36 -15.80 -8.25
C ASN A 123 -6.33 -16.93 -8.15
N GLU A 124 -6.27 -17.59 -7.00
CA GLU A 124 -5.37 -18.73 -6.74
C GLU A 124 -5.63 -19.97 -7.61
N ASN A 125 -6.75 -20.04 -8.33
CA ASN A 125 -7.04 -21.18 -9.23
C ASN A 125 -6.35 -21.05 -10.59
N ILE A 126 -5.82 -19.86 -10.92
CA ILE A 126 -5.10 -19.59 -12.16
C ILE A 126 -3.61 -19.79 -11.88
N THR A 127 -2.97 -20.61 -12.71
CA THR A 127 -1.51 -20.71 -12.73
C THR A 127 -0.98 -19.62 -13.65
N ASP A 128 -0.12 -18.75 -13.13
CA ASP A 128 0.53 -17.73 -13.94
C ASP A 128 1.31 -18.39 -15.10
N SER A 129 1.15 -17.84 -16.29
CA SER A 129 1.86 -18.25 -17.49
C SER A 129 2.27 -17.02 -18.29
N ASN A 130 3.56 -16.94 -18.63
CA ASN A 130 4.08 -15.94 -19.57
C ASN A 130 4.16 -16.51 -20.99
N SER A 131 3.55 -17.66 -21.26
CA SER A 131 3.58 -18.31 -22.55
C SER A 131 2.20 -18.30 -23.19
N ILE A 132 2.16 -18.06 -24.50
CA ILE A 132 0.96 -18.15 -25.33
C ILE A 132 1.13 -19.35 -26.24
N THR A 133 0.21 -20.30 -26.13
CA THR A 133 0.23 -21.53 -26.93
C THR A 133 -0.85 -21.44 -27.99
N VAL A 134 -0.47 -21.55 -29.26
CA VAL A 134 -1.38 -21.46 -30.40
C VAL A 134 -1.41 -22.75 -31.19
N LYS A 135 -2.54 -22.99 -31.84
CA LYS A 135 -2.75 -24.10 -32.75
C LYS A 135 -2.57 -23.63 -34.18
N LEU A 136 -1.69 -24.29 -34.92
CA LEU A 136 -1.41 -24.00 -36.32
C LEU A 136 -1.82 -25.18 -37.19
N ASN A 137 -2.41 -24.88 -38.34
CA ASN A 137 -2.68 -25.87 -39.38
C ASN A 137 -1.68 -25.68 -40.51
N GLU A 138 -1.00 -26.75 -40.89
CA GLU A 138 -0.06 -26.75 -41.99
C GLU A 138 -0.46 -27.80 -43.03
N SER A 139 -0.27 -27.45 -44.30
CA SER A 139 -0.43 -28.39 -45.40
C SER A 139 0.76 -28.35 -46.33
N LEU A 140 1.23 -29.54 -46.71
CA LEU A 140 2.39 -29.73 -47.57
C LEU A 140 2.01 -30.65 -48.72
N PHE A 141 2.50 -30.35 -49.91
CA PHE A 141 2.39 -31.22 -51.05
C PHE A 141 3.71 -31.95 -51.26
N VAL A 142 3.64 -33.27 -51.35
CA VAL A 142 4.81 -34.14 -51.54
C VAL A 142 4.66 -34.84 -52.88
N GLU A 143 5.65 -34.67 -53.75
CA GLU A 143 5.81 -35.42 -54.99
C GLU A 143 7.07 -36.26 -54.92
N TYR A 144 6.98 -37.51 -55.38
CA TYR A 144 8.15 -38.37 -55.43
C TYR A 144 8.20 -39.30 -56.65
N ASN A 145 9.43 -39.64 -57.06
CA ASN A 145 9.71 -40.48 -58.22
C ASN A 145 11.01 -41.27 -58.06
N ASP A 146 10.97 -42.60 -58.19
CA ASP A 146 12.14 -43.51 -58.18
C ASP A 146 13.18 -43.18 -57.08
N LEU A 147 12.78 -43.31 -55.81
CA LEU A 147 13.59 -42.93 -54.65
C LEU A 147 14.55 -44.02 -54.19
N THR A 148 15.56 -43.59 -53.41
CA THR A 148 16.60 -44.47 -52.90
C THR A 148 16.28 -45.05 -51.51
N GLU A 149 15.51 -44.33 -50.69
CA GLU A 149 15.24 -44.66 -49.26
C GLU A 149 13.77 -44.97 -48.90
N GLY A 150 12.79 -44.36 -49.57
CA GLY A 150 11.36 -44.67 -49.37
C GLY A 150 10.66 -44.01 -48.17
N TYR A 151 11.32 -43.06 -47.50
CA TYR A 151 10.77 -42.27 -46.38
C TYR A 151 11.10 -40.77 -46.50
N LEU A 152 10.38 -39.92 -45.77
CA LEU A 152 10.67 -38.48 -45.63
C LEU A 152 10.99 -38.17 -44.18
N ILE A 153 11.77 -37.11 -43.98
CA ILE A 153 11.91 -36.44 -42.68
C ILE A 153 11.34 -35.03 -42.77
N TYR A 154 10.70 -34.59 -41.70
CA TYR A 154 10.05 -33.30 -41.64
C TYR A 154 10.18 -32.72 -40.23
N LEU A 155 10.56 -31.45 -40.13
CA LEU A 155 10.55 -30.67 -38.90
C LEU A 155 9.99 -29.26 -39.23
N PRO A 156 9.00 -28.73 -38.49
CA PRO A 156 8.54 -27.37 -38.71
C PRO A 156 9.67 -26.39 -38.33
N ARG A 157 9.77 -25.26 -39.01
CA ARG A 157 10.79 -24.26 -38.67
C ARG A 157 10.50 -23.58 -37.34
N LEU A 158 9.22 -23.39 -37.02
CA LEU A 158 8.78 -22.82 -35.75
C LEU A 158 9.17 -23.74 -34.59
N VAL A 159 9.68 -23.13 -33.51
CA VAL A 159 10.15 -23.86 -32.32
C VAL A 159 9.89 -23.04 -31.05
N PRO A 160 9.49 -23.64 -29.92
CA PRO A 160 9.11 -25.04 -29.77
C PRO A 160 7.76 -25.32 -30.45
N CYS A 161 7.68 -26.46 -31.14
CA CYS A 161 6.47 -26.96 -31.76
C CYS A 161 6.24 -28.43 -31.44
N ASP A 162 5.01 -28.77 -31.07
CA ASP A 162 4.59 -30.16 -30.80
C ASP A 162 3.52 -30.60 -31.79
N LEU A 163 3.64 -31.80 -32.34
CA LEU A 163 2.68 -32.34 -33.29
C LEU A 163 1.45 -32.88 -32.57
N LEU A 164 0.27 -32.31 -32.85
CA LEU A 164 -1.00 -32.76 -32.29
C LEU A 164 -1.70 -33.78 -33.18
N GLN A 165 -1.65 -33.59 -34.50
CA GLN A 165 -2.32 -34.46 -35.46
C GLN A 165 -1.54 -34.50 -36.77
N PHE A 166 -1.45 -35.68 -37.37
CA PHE A 166 -0.87 -35.86 -38.69
C PHE A 166 -1.81 -36.72 -39.55
N SER A 167 -2.19 -36.22 -40.72
CA SER A 167 -2.93 -36.97 -41.71
C SER A 167 -2.38 -36.79 -43.13
N VAL A 168 -2.66 -37.74 -44.00
CA VAL A 168 -2.24 -37.73 -45.40
C VAL A 168 -3.41 -37.99 -46.34
N ASN A 169 -3.39 -37.36 -47.51
CA ASN A 169 -4.36 -37.54 -48.58
C ASN A 169 -3.65 -37.81 -49.91
N ASN A 170 -3.96 -38.94 -50.55
CA ASN A 170 -3.38 -39.34 -51.83
C ASN A 170 -4.32 -39.15 -53.04
N GLY A 171 -5.30 -38.25 -52.90
CA GLY A 171 -6.33 -37.96 -53.90
C GLY A 171 -7.59 -38.84 -53.81
N THR A 172 -7.61 -39.88 -52.97
CA THR A 172 -8.78 -40.77 -52.81
C THR A 172 -9.40 -40.74 -51.42
N ASP A 173 -8.59 -40.83 -50.38
CA ASP A 173 -9.03 -40.89 -48.98
C ASP A 173 -8.10 -40.03 -48.09
N ASN A 174 -8.63 -39.58 -46.94
CA ASN A 174 -7.85 -38.95 -45.87
C ASN A 174 -7.54 -40.01 -44.81
N PHE A 175 -6.26 -40.18 -44.49
CA PHE A 175 -5.80 -41.12 -43.47
C PHE A 175 -5.13 -40.37 -42.33
N GLU A 176 -5.66 -40.51 -41.12
CA GLU A 176 -4.98 -40.07 -39.90
C GLU A 176 -3.91 -41.09 -39.53
N LEU A 177 -2.70 -40.60 -39.26
CA LEU A 177 -1.53 -41.41 -38.98
C LEU A 177 -1.29 -41.50 -37.46
N ILE A 178 -0.80 -42.65 -37.02
CA ILE A 178 -0.54 -42.93 -35.61
C ILE A 178 0.97 -43.03 -35.38
N GLU A 179 1.48 -42.28 -34.40
CA GLU A 179 2.88 -42.35 -33.98
C GLU A 179 3.29 -43.78 -33.57
N GLU A 180 4.54 -44.16 -33.80
CA GLU A 180 5.12 -45.50 -33.61
C GLU A 180 4.55 -46.60 -34.51
N THR A 181 3.46 -46.33 -35.23
CA THR A 181 2.83 -47.27 -36.17
C THR A 181 3.06 -46.87 -37.61
N ASP A 182 2.69 -45.63 -37.95
CA ASP A 182 2.73 -45.10 -39.32
C ASP A 182 3.89 -44.12 -39.52
N TYR A 183 4.28 -43.38 -38.47
CA TYR A 183 5.44 -42.48 -38.44
C TYR A 183 6.11 -42.53 -37.06
N THR A 184 7.33 -42.03 -36.96
CA THR A 184 8.06 -41.90 -35.68
C THR A 184 8.59 -40.48 -35.53
N VAL A 185 8.72 -39.97 -34.31
CA VAL A 185 9.46 -38.74 -34.02
C VAL A 185 10.84 -39.10 -33.50
N ASP A 186 11.89 -38.60 -34.15
CA ASP A 186 13.27 -38.89 -33.73
C ASP A 186 13.70 -38.05 -32.52
N LYS A 187 14.93 -38.27 -32.04
CA LYS A 187 15.49 -37.56 -30.88
C LYS A 187 15.70 -36.05 -31.10
N ASP A 188 15.71 -35.60 -32.35
CA ASP A 188 15.89 -34.22 -32.78
C ASP A 188 14.53 -33.62 -33.24
N ASN A 189 13.42 -34.29 -32.89
CA ASN A 189 12.03 -33.93 -33.19
C ASN A 189 11.63 -34.01 -34.67
N PHE A 190 12.40 -34.69 -35.51
CA PHE A 190 12.00 -34.95 -36.89
C PHE A 190 10.89 -35.99 -36.95
N ILE A 191 9.79 -35.65 -37.63
CA ILE A 191 8.82 -36.62 -38.12
C ILE A 191 9.49 -37.44 -39.21
N VAL A 192 9.56 -38.76 -39.02
CA VAL A 192 10.03 -39.73 -40.00
C VAL A 192 8.83 -40.52 -40.51
N PHE A 193 8.46 -40.34 -41.78
CA PHE A 193 7.29 -40.99 -42.38
C PHE A 193 7.68 -41.87 -43.57
N SER A 194 7.43 -43.17 -43.46
CA SER A 194 7.78 -44.18 -44.48
C SER A 194 6.66 -44.36 -45.51
N TYR A 195 6.46 -43.36 -46.36
CA TYR A 195 5.35 -43.33 -47.33
C TYR A 195 5.38 -44.46 -48.37
N GLU A 196 6.55 -44.99 -48.75
CA GLU A 196 6.62 -46.08 -49.74
C GLU A 196 5.96 -47.36 -49.21
N SER A 197 6.25 -47.70 -47.94
CA SER A 197 5.64 -48.83 -47.26
C SER A 197 4.14 -48.62 -47.01
N TYR A 198 3.74 -47.36 -46.78
CA TYR A 198 2.35 -47.01 -46.49
C TYR A 198 1.45 -47.13 -47.72
N PHE A 199 1.87 -46.55 -48.86
CA PHE A 199 1.05 -46.52 -50.07
C PHE A 199 1.24 -47.74 -50.98
N ASN A 200 2.38 -48.43 -50.94
CA ASN A 200 2.64 -49.68 -51.69
C ASN A 200 2.44 -49.54 -53.22
N ILE A 201 2.98 -48.47 -53.84
CA ILE A 201 2.76 -48.12 -55.27
C ILE A 201 4.10 -47.93 -56.02
N SER A 202 4.13 -48.32 -57.30
CA SER A 202 5.33 -48.42 -58.16
C SER A 202 5.47 -47.36 -59.27
N VAL A 203 4.81 -46.20 -59.17
CA VAL A 203 4.85 -45.12 -60.19
C VAL A 203 4.86 -43.76 -59.48
N THR A 204 5.31 -42.70 -60.15
CA THR A 204 5.27 -41.30 -59.65
C THR A 204 3.95 -41.03 -58.93
N THR A 205 4.04 -40.77 -57.63
CA THR A 205 2.89 -40.63 -56.74
C THR A 205 3.03 -39.32 -55.98
N ASN A 206 1.90 -38.73 -55.63
CA ASN A 206 1.84 -37.53 -54.81
C ASN A 206 0.83 -37.71 -53.68
N PHE A 207 1.05 -36.96 -52.61
CA PHE A 207 0.10 -36.86 -51.51
C PHE A 207 0.22 -35.49 -50.84
N THR A 208 -0.82 -35.11 -50.12
CA THR A 208 -0.84 -33.93 -49.27
C THR A 208 -0.74 -34.37 -47.82
N MET A 209 0.20 -33.80 -47.08
CA MET A 209 0.26 -33.90 -45.62
C MET A 209 -0.58 -32.77 -45.02
N TYR A 210 -1.33 -33.08 -43.97
CA TYR A 210 -2.00 -32.12 -43.12
C TYR A 210 -1.52 -32.34 -41.69
N LEU A 211 -0.88 -31.31 -41.13
CA LEU A 211 -0.28 -31.34 -39.80
C LEU A 211 -0.96 -30.27 -38.94
N ILE A 212 -1.27 -30.63 -37.70
CA ILE A 212 -1.73 -29.69 -36.69
C ILE A 212 -0.64 -29.58 -35.64
N TRP A 213 -0.13 -28.37 -35.46
CA TRP A 213 0.94 -28.06 -34.53
C TRP A 213 0.43 -27.25 -33.36
N GLU A 214 1.06 -27.47 -32.22
CA GLU A 214 1.06 -26.56 -31.09
C GLU A 214 2.35 -25.73 -31.17
N TYR A 215 2.26 -24.40 -31.19
CA TYR A 215 3.41 -23.49 -31.21
C TYR A 215 3.35 -22.58 -29.99
N THR A 216 4.46 -22.44 -29.27
CA THR A 216 4.52 -21.60 -28.06
C THR A 216 5.33 -20.34 -28.31
N LEU A 217 4.74 -19.19 -27.97
CA LEU A 217 5.39 -17.89 -27.90
C LEU A 217 5.58 -17.49 -26.44
N GLU A 218 6.60 -16.68 -26.15
CA GLU A 218 6.94 -16.26 -24.80
C GLU A 218 6.85 -14.74 -24.66
N LEU A 219 6.27 -14.29 -23.55
CA LEU A 219 6.30 -12.91 -23.09
C LEU A 219 7.45 -12.73 -22.09
N THR A 220 8.43 -11.92 -22.45
CA THR A 220 9.52 -11.54 -21.55
C THR A 220 9.28 -10.15 -20.99
N ASP A 221 9.81 -9.90 -19.79
CA ASP A 221 9.68 -8.62 -19.07
C ASP A 221 8.23 -8.14 -18.87
N TRP A 222 7.27 -9.08 -18.89
CA TRP A 222 5.86 -8.77 -18.70
C TRP A 222 5.61 -8.20 -17.29
N SER A 223 5.28 -6.92 -17.22
CA SER A 223 5.23 -6.19 -15.96
C SER A 223 4.27 -5.00 -15.99
N LEU A 224 3.84 -4.61 -14.79
CA LEU A 224 3.08 -3.40 -14.54
C LEU A 224 3.74 -2.61 -13.41
N SER A 225 4.14 -1.37 -13.69
CA SER A 225 4.86 -0.54 -12.74
C SER A 225 4.26 0.86 -12.62
N GLN A 226 4.16 1.37 -11.38
CA GLN A 226 3.80 2.76 -11.14
C GLN A 226 4.97 3.66 -11.58
N ILE A 227 4.68 4.63 -12.43
CA ILE A 227 5.67 5.62 -12.87
C ILE A 227 5.86 6.62 -11.72
N ILE A 228 7.06 6.61 -11.13
CA ILE A 228 7.40 7.52 -10.04
C ILE A 228 7.92 8.83 -10.66
N GLY A 229 7.08 9.86 -10.63
CA GLY A 229 7.48 11.22 -11.02
C GLY A 229 8.44 11.89 -10.02
N ASP A 230 8.90 13.09 -10.36
CA ASP A 230 9.78 13.89 -9.51
C ASP A 230 9.10 14.39 -8.23
N GLU A 231 7.77 14.50 -8.24
CA GLU A 231 6.96 14.92 -7.09
C GLU A 231 6.42 13.70 -6.34
N GLU A 232 6.70 13.64 -5.05
CA GLU A 232 6.22 12.58 -4.16
C GLU A 232 4.74 12.78 -3.82
N LEU A 233 3.98 11.69 -3.77
CA LEU A 233 2.56 11.73 -3.43
C LEU A 233 2.38 11.88 -1.92
N ILE A 234 2.09 13.10 -1.48
CA ILE A 234 1.92 13.45 -0.06
C ILE A 234 0.44 13.44 0.30
N ILE A 235 0.11 12.70 1.36
CA ILE A 235 -1.21 12.68 1.98
C ILE A 235 -1.33 13.89 2.91
N GLU A 236 -2.35 14.71 2.65
CA GLU A 236 -2.66 15.92 3.40
C GLU A 236 -3.99 15.85 4.15
N ASP A 237 -4.91 14.96 3.74
CA ASP A 237 -6.23 14.77 4.33
C ASP A 237 -6.51 13.31 4.74
N GLU A 238 -7.48 13.10 5.65
CA GLU A 238 -7.86 11.76 6.16
C GLU A 238 -8.31 10.81 5.05
N GLU A 239 -8.95 11.36 4.03
CA GLU A 239 -9.42 10.69 2.82
C GLU A 239 -9.04 11.57 1.63
N GLN A 240 -8.31 11.03 0.67
CA GLN A 240 -7.75 11.78 -0.44
C GLN A 240 -7.74 10.95 -1.71
N ASP A 241 -8.15 11.58 -2.82
CA ASP A 241 -8.07 11.00 -4.15
C ASP A 241 -6.70 11.28 -4.77
N PHE A 242 -6.12 10.26 -5.39
CA PHE A 242 -4.89 10.32 -6.16
C PHE A 242 -5.16 9.84 -7.58
N THR A 243 -4.55 10.49 -8.56
CA THR A 243 -4.43 9.96 -9.92
C THR A 243 -2.95 9.79 -10.21
N THR A 244 -2.53 8.59 -10.57
CA THR A 244 -1.11 8.27 -10.80
C THR A 244 -0.92 7.54 -12.13
N ASP A 245 0.26 7.73 -12.70
CA ASP A 245 0.68 7.10 -13.95
C ASP A 245 1.24 5.68 -13.70
N PHE A 246 0.99 4.79 -14.66
CA PHE A 246 1.55 3.44 -14.72
C PHE A 246 2.05 3.13 -16.13
N ASN A 247 3.00 2.20 -16.21
CA ASN A 247 3.47 1.58 -17.44
C ASN A 247 3.20 0.07 -17.39
N TYR A 248 2.48 -0.43 -18.38
CA TYR A 248 2.29 -1.86 -18.65
C TYR A 248 3.12 -2.24 -19.87
N TYR A 249 4.00 -3.22 -19.70
CA TYR A 249 5.04 -3.53 -20.68
C TYR A 249 5.23 -5.04 -20.84
N PHE A 250 5.53 -5.47 -22.06
CA PHE A 250 6.05 -6.80 -22.35
C PHE A 250 6.81 -6.82 -23.68
N ILE A 251 7.62 -7.85 -23.87
CA ILE A 251 8.27 -8.17 -25.14
C ILE A 251 7.76 -9.52 -25.61
N LEU A 252 7.23 -9.60 -26.82
CA LEU A 252 6.81 -10.85 -27.44
C LEU A 252 7.99 -11.51 -28.17
N THR A 253 8.17 -12.80 -27.94
CA THR A 253 9.20 -13.59 -28.61
C THR A 253 8.62 -14.87 -29.20
N GLY A 254 8.89 -15.06 -30.49
CA GLY A 254 8.71 -16.32 -31.20
C GLY A 254 10.06 -16.82 -31.69
N LYS A 255 10.26 -18.13 -31.76
CA LYS A 255 11.52 -18.70 -32.26
C LYS A 255 11.31 -19.58 -33.48
N THR A 256 12.36 -19.65 -34.30
CA THR A 256 12.47 -20.46 -35.51
C THR A 256 13.87 -21.07 -35.63
N TYR A 257 14.03 -22.16 -36.37
CA TYR A 257 15.33 -22.75 -36.67
C TYR A 257 16.06 -22.01 -37.80
N ASN A 258 17.36 -21.76 -37.59
CA ASN A 258 18.23 -21.11 -38.57
C ASN A 258 18.62 -22.09 -39.70
N GLU A 259 18.39 -21.68 -40.95
CA GLU A 259 18.76 -22.42 -42.17
C GLU A 259 20.28 -22.60 -42.37
N SER A 260 21.09 -21.71 -41.80
CA SER A 260 22.53 -21.62 -42.08
C SER A 260 23.40 -22.54 -41.22
N ILE A 261 22.82 -23.28 -40.27
CA ILE A 261 23.55 -24.10 -39.27
C ILE A 261 23.14 -25.57 -39.44
N PRO A 262 24.08 -26.54 -39.34
CA PRO A 262 23.74 -27.96 -39.36
C PRO A 262 22.70 -28.29 -38.27
N ILE A 263 21.72 -29.09 -38.66
CA ILE A 263 20.36 -29.15 -38.10
C ILE A 263 20.23 -30.22 -36.99
N PRO A 264 19.42 -29.98 -35.93
CA PRO A 264 18.72 -28.73 -35.65
C PRO A 264 19.68 -27.71 -35.04
N GLY A 265 19.88 -26.59 -35.73
CA GLY A 265 20.73 -25.49 -35.26
C GLY A 265 20.15 -24.82 -34.00
N GLU A 266 20.88 -23.88 -33.42
CA GLU A 266 20.34 -23.07 -32.32
C GLU A 266 19.12 -22.25 -32.80
N PRO A 267 18.01 -22.24 -32.04
CA PRO A 267 16.86 -21.39 -32.34
C PRO A 267 17.25 -19.92 -32.40
N ILE A 268 16.68 -19.20 -33.37
CA ILE A 268 16.78 -17.75 -33.54
C ILE A 268 15.38 -17.13 -33.40
N PHE A 269 15.29 -15.81 -33.31
CA PHE A 269 13.99 -15.12 -33.31
C PHE A 269 13.27 -15.28 -34.65
N ALA A 270 11.94 -15.40 -34.59
CA ALA A 270 11.08 -15.48 -35.76
C ALA A 270 10.71 -14.07 -36.24
N ASP A 271 11.61 -13.43 -36.98
CA ASP A 271 11.45 -12.08 -37.55
C ASP A 271 10.52 -12.02 -38.77
N ASN A 272 10.10 -13.17 -39.26
CA ASN A 272 9.37 -13.35 -40.51
C ASN A 272 7.93 -13.86 -40.32
N ILE A 273 7.38 -13.67 -39.12
CA ILE A 273 5.96 -13.87 -38.83
C ILE A 273 5.41 -12.59 -38.18
N ASP A 274 4.28 -12.09 -38.67
CA ASP A 274 3.56 -10.98 -38.04
C ASP A 274 2.43 -11.53 -37.18
N ILE A 275 2.23 -10.98 -35.98
CA ILE A 275 1.34 -11.55 -34.96
C ILE A 275 0.31 -10.50 -34.55
N ALA A 276 -0.95 -10.91 -34.54
CA ALA A 276 -2.05 -10.11 -34.05
C ALA A 276 -2.53 -10.66 -32.70
N LEU A 277 -2.64 -9.79 -31.70
CA LEU A 277 -2.94 -10.18 -30.33
C LEU A 277 -3.92 -9.23 -29.64
N THR A 278 -4.62 -9.75 -28.65
CA THR A 278 -5.55 -9.02 -27.80
C THR A 278 -5.00 -9.00 -26.38
N ILE A 279 -4.94 -7.82 -25.79
CA ILE A 279 -4.58 -7.59 -24.39
C ILE A 279 -5.87 -7.27 -23.62
N ASN A 280 -6.13 -8.06 -22.58
CA ASN A 280 -7.30 -7.90 -21.72
C ASN A 280 -6.85 -7.79 -20.26
N HIS A 281 -6.59 -6.56 -19.84
CA HIS A 281 -6.25 -6.24 -18.46
C HIS A 281 -7.52 -6.22 -17.58
N PRO A 282 -7.49 -6.78 -16.35
CA PRO A 282 -8.70 -6.90 -15.53
C PRO A 282 -9.33 -5.57 -15.10
N ASP A 283 -8.50 -4.54 -14.87
CA ASP A 283 -8.96 -3.20 -14.47
C ASP A 283 -9.00 -2.18 -15.64
N LYS A 284 -9.03 -2.65 -16.90
CA LYS A 284 -8.95 -1.80 -18.11
C LYS A 284 -9.99 -0.66 -18.16
N ASP A 285 -11.19 -0.88 -17.64
CA ASP A 285 -12.29 0.10 -17.62
C ASP A 285 -11.96 1.37 -16.78
N LEU A 286 -10.92 1.31 -15.94
CA LEU A 286 -10.46 2.43 -15.10
C LEU A 286 -9.30 3.21 -15.72
N PHE A 287 -8.75 2.72 -16.84
CA PHE A 287 -7.58 3.32 -17.46
C PHE A 287 -7.98 4.59 -18.21
N THR A 288 -7.14 5.62 -18.09
CA THR A 288 -7.37 6.91 -18.73
C THR A 288 -6.05 7.48 -19.27
N ASN A 289 -6.10 8.47 -20.15
CA ASN A 289 -4.90 9.13 -20.72
C ASN A 289 -3.87 8.15 -21.31
N HIS A 290 -4.35 7.18 -22.09
CA HIS A 290 -3.54 6.15 -22.72
C HIS A 290 -2.49 6.73 -23.69
N ILE A 291 -1.28 6.21 -23.63
CA ILE A 291 -0.23 6.36 -24.64
C ILE A 291 0.27 4.96 -24.96
N LEU A 292 -0.03 4.47 -26.16
CA LEU A 292 0.41 3.17 -26.64
C LEU A 292 1.63 3.35 -27.54
N GLU A 293 2.66 2.56 -27.27
CA GLU A 293 3.85 2.42 -28.09
C GLU A 293 4.00 0.96 -28.48
N LEU A 294 4.14 0.73 -29.78
CA LEU A 294 4.45 -0.58 -30.36
C LEU A 294 5.82 -0.45 -31.02
N ASN A 295 6.77 -1.30 -30.65
CA ASN A 295 8.14 -1.27 -31.18
C ASN A 295 8.82 0.10 -31.05
N ASN A 296 8.59 0.79 -29.91
CA ASN A 296 9.05 2.16 -29.63
C ASN A 296 8.46 3.25 -30.54
N GLU A 297 7.39 2.97 -31.29
CA GLU A 297 6.64 3.95 -32.06
C GLU A 297 5.27 4.23 -31.41
N THR A 298 5.00 5.50 -31.12
CA THR A 298 3.69 5.90 -30.58
C THR A 298 2.60 5.75 -31.64
N VAL A 299 1.56 4.99 -31.32
CA VAL A 299 0.40 4.75 -32.19
C VAL A 299 -0.88 5.38 -31.63
N ASP A 300 -1.87 5.62 -32.49
CA ASP A 300 -3.16 6.17 -32.05
C ASP A 300 -4.00 5.08 -31.37
N ILE A 301 -4.03 5.12 -30.03
CA ILE A 301 -4.80 4.18 -29.20
C ILE A 301 -6.26 4.01 -29.63
N ALA A 302 -6.90 5.04 -30.21
CA ALA A 302 -8.30 4.96 -30.63
C ALA A 302 -8.54 3.93 -31.75
N GLY A 303 -7.50 3.56 -32.52
CA GLY A 303 -7.57 2.48 -33.51
C GLY A 303 -7.41 1.08 -32.93
N HIS A 304 -6.89 0.97 -31.70
CA HIS A 304 -6.57 -0.30 -31.04
C HIS A 304 -7.52 -0.62 -29.88
N LEU A 305 -8.23 0.37 -29.34
CA LEU A 305 -9.14 0.20 -28.22
C LEU A 305 -10.51 -0.30 -28.70
N ASN A 306 -10.92 -1.46 -28.20
CA ASN A 306 -12.22 -2.05 -28.44
C ASN A 306 -13.32 -1.41 -27.57
N PRO A 307 -14.62 -1.64 -27.90
CA PRO A 307 -15.74 -1.12 -27.10
C PRO A 307 -15.80 -1.63 -25.65
N ASP A 308 -15.11 -2.72 -25.34
CA ASP A 308 -14.98 -3.28 -24.00
C ASP A 308 -13.63 -2.94 -23.34
N ASP A 309 -12.94 -1.91 -23.86
CA ASP A 309 -11.64 -1.41 -23.43
C ASP A 309 -10.48 -2.43 -23.51
N THR A 310 -10.67 -3.57 -24.21
CA THR A 310 -9.52 -4.41 -24.63
C THR A 310 -8.68 -3.70 -25.68
N ILE A 311 -7.40 -4.07 -25.78
CA ILE A 311 -6.48 -3.49 -26.76
C ILE A 311 -6.09 -4.57 -27.76
N ASP A 312 -6.31 -4.31 -29.05
CA ASP A 312 -5.87 -5.18 -30.14
C ASP A 312 -4.62 -4.60 -30.83
N VAL A 313 -3.64 -5.47 -31.05
CA VAL A 313 -2.54 -5.27 -31.99
C VAL A 313 -2.88 -6.06 -33.25
N TYR A 314 -2.76 -5.43 -34.42
CA TYR A 314 -3.14 -5.99 -35.71
C TYR A 314 -1.90 -6.40 -36.50
N LEU A 315 -2.08 -7.30 -37.49
CA LEU A 315 -0.99 -7.70 -38.40
C LEU A 315 -0.32 -6.50 -39.09
N ALA A 316 -1.09 -5.44 -39.39
CA ALA A 316 -0.57 -4.24 -40.04
C ALA A 316 0.40 -3.41 -39.17
N ASP A 317 0.49 -3.72 -37.87
CA ASP A 317 1.44 -3.07 -36.95
C ASP A 317 2.83 -3.73 -37.00
N HIS A 318 3.01 -4.80 -37.77
CA HIS A 318 4.26 -5.55 -37.92
C HIS A 318 4.85 -5.98 -36.56
N PHE A 319 3.97 -6.47 -35.68
CA PHE A 319 4.35 -7.00 -34.38
C PHE A 319 4.82 -8.45 -34.56
N SER A 320 6.11 -8.64 -34.79
CA SER A 320 6.70 -9.94 -35.12
C SER A 320 7.24 -10.71 -33.92
N GLY A 321 7.69 -11.95 -34.15
CA GLY A 321 8.40 -12.75 -33.15
C GLY A 321 9.81 -12.27 -32.82
N GLU A 322 10.31 -11.19 -33.44
CA GLU A 322 11.64 -10.59 -33.22
C GLU A 322 11.65 -9.55 -32.10
N LEU A 323 11.35 -9.98 -30.87
CA LEU A 323 11.40 -9.11 -29.69
C LEU A 323 10.51 -7.88 -29.82
N SER A 324 9.29 -8.04 -30.36
CA SER A 324 8.38 -6.91 -30.51
C SER A 324 7.94 -6.38 -29.14
N GLU A 325 8.03 -5.06 -28.96
CA GLU A 325 7.84 -4.40 -27.67
C GLU A 325 6.45 -3.76 -27.60
N PHE A 326 5.69 -4.11 -26.57
CA PHE A 326 4.42 -3.46 -26.23
C PHE A 326 4.61 -2.59 -24.99
N SER A 327 4.22 -1.33 -25.05
CA SER A 327 4.25 -0.41 -23.92
C SER A 327 3.00 0.44 -23.89
N LEU A 328 2.26 0.39 -22.78
CA LEU A 328 1.07 1.20 -22.54
C LEU A 328 1.28 2.03 -21.27
N ASN A 329 1.36 3.35 -21.43
CA ASN A 329 1.27 4.28 -20.32
C ASN A 329 -0.18 4.73 -20.13
N PHE A 330 -0.64 4.79 -18.88
CA PHE A 330 -1.99 5.24 -18.55
C PHE A 330 -2.07 5.81 -17.13
N THR A 331 -3.12 6.56 -16.85
CA THR A 331 -3.47 7.05 -15.50
C THR A 331 -4.61 6.26 -14.88
N ILE A 332 -4.53 6.04 -13.57
CA ILE A 332 -5.60 5.42 -12.78
C ILE A 332 -5.89 6.23 -11.51
N PRO A 333 -7.18 6.38 -11.12
CA PRO A 333 -7.57 6.95 -9.84
C PRO A 333 -7.56 5.93 -8.68
N PHE A 334 -7.12 6.38 -7.51
CA PHE A 334 -7.22 5.69 -6.22
C PHE A 334 -7.82 6.63 -5.18
N THR A 335 -8.64 6.11 -4.27
CA THR A 335 -9.07 6.81 -3.08
C THR A 335 -8.42 6.18 -1.85
N PHE A 336 -7.52 6.92 -1.23
CA PHE A 336 -6.82 6.54 -0.02
C PHE A 336 -7.54 7.04 1.22
N LYS A 337 -7.49 6.28 2.32
CA LYS A 337 -8.06 6.67 3.61
C LYS A 337 -7.29 6.12 4.80
N PHE A 338 -7.09 6.95 5.82
CA PHE A 338 -6.79 6.46 7.16
C PHE A 338 -8.09 6.02 7.86
N ILE A 339 -8.15 4.76 8.27
CA ILE A 339 -9.26 4.20 9.04
C ILE A 339 -9.08 4.65 10.50
N GLU A 340 -10.15 5.16 11.10
CA GLU A 340 -10.18 5.63 12.50
C GLU A 340 -9.12 6.69 12.89
N PRO A 341 -9.05 7.83 12.17
CA PRO A 341 -8.18 8.93 12.57
C PRO A 341 -8.61 9.49 13.95
N VAL A 342 -7.63 9.96 14.71
CA VAL A 342 -7.81 10.44 16.08
C VAL A 342 -7.57 11.95 16.13
N GLY A 343 -8.66 12.73 16.10
CA GLY A 343 -8.58 14.19 16.02
C GLY A 343 -7.79 14.63 14.78
N GLU A 344 -6.83 15.55 14.93
CA GLU A 344 -5.94 15.97 13.83
C GLU A 344 -4.78 14.98 13.54
N THR A 345 -4.90 13.71 13.94
CA THR A 345 -3.87 12.68 13.64
C THR A 345 -4.40 11.49 12.87
N TRP A 346 -3.46 10.90 12.13
CA TRP A 346 -3.63 9.72 11.30
C TRP A 346 -3.80 8.39 12.05
N ALA A 347 -3.70 8.37 13.39
CA ALA A 347 -3.36 7.13 14.09
C ALA A 347 -3.80 7.04 15.56
N ILE A 348 -4.01 5.79 15.97
CA ILE A 348 -4.22 5.37 17.35
C ILE A 348 -2.90 5.46 18.12
N ASP A 349 -2.94 5.92 19.36
CA ASP A 349 -1.76 6.04 20.21
C ASP A 349 -1.94 5.30 21.55
N ARG A 350 -0.96 4.44 21.89
CA ARG A 350 -1.02 3.63 23.11
C ARG A 350 0.31 3.53 23.85
N LEU A 351 0.26 3.51 25.17
CA LEU A 351 1.37 3.19 26.06
C LEU A 351 1.51 1.68 26.18
N VAL A 352 2.68 1.13 25.84
CA VAL A 352 2.89 -0.33 25.76
C VAL A 352 3.85 -0.87 26.80
N GLU A 353 4.81 -0.06 27.24
CA GLU A 353 5.85 -0.53 28.15
C GLU A 353 6.34 0.62 29.02
N MET A 354 6.61 0.31 30.29
CA MET A 354 7.02 1.30 31.29
C MET A 354 5.99 2.46 31.37
N ASN A 355 6.46 3.65 31.70
CA ASN A 355 5.66 4.88 31.71
C ASN A 355 6.03 5.82 30.54
N ASN A 356 6.77 5.34 29.53
CA ASN A 356 7.34 6.21 28.49
C ASN A 356 7.60 5.55 27.12
N ILE A 357 7.16 4.32 26.86
CA ILE A 357 7.26 3.71 25.54
C ILE A 357 5.86 3.59 24.95
N ARG A 358 5.67 4.21 23.78
CA ARG A 358 4.38 4.29 23.10
C ARG A 358 4.46 3.67 21.70
N GLN A 359 3.30 3.30 21.18
CA GLN A 359 3.12 2.86 19.80
C GLN A 359 2.09 3.77 19.13
N ARG A 360 2.44 4.25 17.94
CA ARG A 360 1.54 4.92 17.02
C ARG A 360 1.14 3.92 15.93
N ILE A 361 -0.14 3.66 15.78
CA ILE A 361 -0.71 2.65 14.88
C ILE A 361 -1.51 3.36 13.80
N TYR A 362 -1.04 3.28 12.57
CA TYR A 362 -1.66 3.86 11.39
C TYR A 362 -2.44 2.77 10.65
N LEU A 363 -3.70 3.03 10.32
CA LEU A 363 -4.56 2.10 9.59
C LEU A 363 -4.80 2.64 8.18
N ALA A 364 -3.84 2.43 7.28
CA ALA A 364 -3.93 2.92 5.91
C ALA A 364 -4.70 1.94 5.02
N SER A 365 -5.60 2.46 4.17
CA SER A 365 -6.44 1.66 3.29
C SER A 365 -6.68 2.35 1.94
N ILE A 366 -6.86 1.53 0.91
CA ILE A 366 -7.44 1.97 -0.37
C ILE A 366 -8.90 1.55 -0.39
N ILE A 367 -9.80 2.53 -0.39
CA ILE A 367 -11.24 2.30 -0.32
C ILE A 367 -11.91 2.27 -1.71
N ASN A 368 -11.21 2.77 -2.74
CA ASN A 368 -11.68 2.76 -4.12
C ASN A 368 -10.49 2.82 -5.10
N GLY A 369 -10.64 2.23 -6.29
CA GLY A 369 -9.59 2.14 -7.31
C GLY A 369 -9.62 0.79 -8.07
N PRO A 370 -8.53 0.43 -8.76
CA PRO A 370 -8.35 -0.86 -9.44
C PRO A 370 -8.18 -2.01 -8.45
N GLN A 371 -8.77 -3.16 -8.74
CA GLN A 371 -8.74 -4.31 -7.82
C GLN A 371 -7.46 -5.13 -7.92
N HIS A 372 -6.79 -5.14 -9.07
CA HIS A 372 -5.65 -6.01 -9.36
C HIS A 372 -4.32 -5.23 -9.38
N ILE A 373 -4.38 -3.90 -9.25
CA ILE A 373 -3.21 -3.01 -9.25
C ILE A 373 -2.99 -2.45 -7.85
N TYR A 374 -1.80 -2.69 -7.28
CA TYR A 374 -1.44 -2.09 -5.99
C TYR A 374 -0.92 -0.66 -6.17
N PHE A 375 -1.11 0.16 -5.15
CA PHE A 375 -0.64 1.54 -5.07
C PHE A 375 0.53 1.67 -4.10
N LYS A 376 1.58 2.39 -4.50
CA LYS A 376 2.76 2.67 -3.67
C LYS A 376 3.18 4.14 -3.77
N ASN A 377 4.30 4.45 -3.10
CA ASN A 377 4.91 5.78 -3.10
C ASN A 377 4.04 6.88 -2.47
N LEU A 378 3.18 6.51 -1.54
CA LEU A 378 2.46 7.45 -0.68
C LEU A 378 3.30 7.78 0.56
N SER A 379 3.28 9.05 0.98
CA SER A 379 3.86 9.44 2.25
C SER A 379 3.03 10.49 2.97
N PHE A 380 3.20 10.59 4.29
CA PHE A 380 2.54 11.61 5.10
C PHE A 380 3.50 12.21 6.11
N TYR A 381 3.12 13.36 6.65
CA TYR A 381 3.90 14.07 7.64
C TYR A 381 3.41 13.79 9.07
N GLU A 382 4.34 13.37 9.93
CA GLU A 382 4.12 13.15 11.36
C GLU A 382 4.95 14.16 12.17
N PRO A 383 4.32 15.26 12.67
CA PRO A 383 5.02 16.32 13.39
C PRO A 383 5.34 15.99 14.86
N THR A 384 4.72 14.96 15.45
CA THR A 384 4.76 14.74 16.91
C THR A 384 5.85 13.76 17.36
N ILE A 385 6.43 13.03 16.41
CA ILE A 385 7.48 12.04 16.64
C ILE A 385 8.77 12.52 15.96
N TYR A 386 9.86 12.52 16.71
CA TYR A 386 11.20 12.80 16.19
C TYR A 386 11.98 11.52 15.91
N ALA A 387 12.90 11.58 14.95
CA ALA A 387 13.66 10.41 14.51
C ALA A 387 14.48 9.75 15.64
N ASP A 388 15.01 10.54 16.59
CA ASP A 388 15.74 10.06 17.76
C ASP A 388 14.86 9.39 18.82
N GLN A 389 13.54 9.54 18.72
CA GLN A 389 12.57 8.89 19.61
C GLN A 389 12.15 7.51 19.10
N ILE A 390 12.37 7.19 17.82
CA ILE A 390 11.92 5.94 17.22
C ILE A 390 12.80 4.79 17.72
N LEU A 391 12.15 3.73 18.22
CA LEU A 391 12.80 2.51 18.69
C LEU A 391 12.73 1.40 17.65
N SER A 392 11.59 1.29 16.96
CA SER A 392 11.36 0.33 15.88
C SER A 392 10.14 0.71 15.05
N ASN A 393 10.08 0.18 13.83
CA ASN A 393 8.95 0.26 12.93
C ASN A 393 8.59 -1.15 12.43
N THR A 394 7.30 -1.45 12.31
CA THR A 394 6.81 -2.77 11.85
C THR A 394 5.44 -2.61 11.22
N SER A 395 5.16 -3.32 10.13
CA SER A 395 3.79 -3.48 9.62
C SER A 395 3.22 -4.84 10.03
N LEU A 396 1.89 -4.95 10.11
CA LEU A 396 1.22 -6.20 10.46
C LEU A 396 1.42 -7.30 9.41
N PHE A 397 1.56 -6.89 8.14
CA PHE A 397 1.77 -7.77 7.00
C PHE A 397 3.25 -7.95 6.63
N GLU A 398 4.18 -7.49 7.49
CA GLU A 398 5.63 -7.61 7.27
C GLU A 398 6.13 -6.91 5.99
N ARG A 399 5.33 -5.99 5.45
CA ARG A 399 5.71 -5.07 4.37
C ARG A 399 6.59 -3.94 4.87
N ASP A 400 7.59 -3.60 4.09
CA ASP A 400 8.53 -2.54 4.43
C ASP A 400 7.87 -1.15 4.36
N PHE A 401 8.25 -0.29 5.29
CA PHE A 401 8.01 1.14 5.20
C PHE A 401 9.16 1.92 5.83
N THR A 402 9.39 3.11 5.30
CA THR A 402 10.52 3.95 5.66
C THR A 402 10.04 5.23 6.32
N TYR A 403 10.94 5.86 7.08
CA TYR A 403 10.71 7.19 7.59
C TYR A 403 11.95 8.05 7.36
N PHE A 404 11.72 9.32 7.05
CA PHE A 404 12.76 10.31 6.79
C PHE A 404 12.65 11.44 7.79
N PHE A 405 13.80 11.88 8.30
CA PHE A 405 13.85 13.00 9.22
C PHE A 405 13.56 14.32 8.53
N LEU A 406 12.62 15.10 9.07
CA LEU A 406 12.35 16.46 8.64
C LEU A 406 12.82 17.43 9.71
N ASN A 407 13.89 18.16 9.40
CA ASN A 407 14.40 19.26 10.22
C ASN A 407 14.94 20.34 9.29
N THR A 408 14.01 20.96 8.58
CA THR A 408 14.36 22.01 7.64
C THR A 408 13.93 23.35 8.23
N THR A 409 14.89 24.21 8.52
CA THR A 409 14.66 25.62 8.85
C THR A 409 13.95 26.37 7.72
N LEU A 410 14.01 25.84 6.48
CA LEU A 410 13.38 26.39 5.27
C LEU A 410 11.86 26.15 5.20
N THR A 411 11.36 24.94 5.51
CA THR A 411 9.90 24.66 5.48
C THR A 411 9.22 24.87 6.83
N GLY A 412 10.00 25.04 7.92
CA GLY A 412 9.48 25.15 9.28
C GLY A 412 8.90 23.84 9.83
N ARG A 413 9.02 22.72 9.10
CA ARG A 413 8.53 21.40 9.53
C ARG A 413 9.60 20.67 10.36
N TYR A 414 9.17 20.14 11.50
CA TYR A 414 9.94 19.35 12.45
C TYR A 414 9.18 18.06 12.77
N GLY A 415 9.79 16.91 12.52
CA GLY A 415 9.16 15.61 12.75
C GLY A 415 9.74 14.54 11.84
N ILE A 416 8.89 13.63 11.39
CA ILE A 416 9.24 12.61 10.40
C ILE A 416 8.27 12.65 9.22
N LYS A 417 8.75 12.27 8.05
CA LYS A 417 7.94 11.87 6.90
C LYS A 417 7.89 10.35 6.89
N VAL A 418 6.73 9.75 6.75
CA VAL A 418 6.57 8.29 6.79
C VAL A 418 6.02 7.82 5.46
N SER A 419 6.68 6.86 4.81
CA SER A 419 6.12 6.19 3.63
C SER A 419 5.06 5.20 4.07
N VAL A 420 4.00 5.07 3.29
CA VAL A 420 2.97 4.04 3.49
C VAL A 420 3.44 2.76 2.76
N PRO A 421 3.26 1.56 3.34
CA PRO A 421 3.42 0.30 2.60
C PRO A 421 2.56 0.28 1.34
N TYR A 422 2.90 -0.57 0.36
CA TYR A 422 2.00 -0.78 -0.78
C TYR A 422 0.64 -1.33 -0.31
N LEU A 423 -0.43 -0.95 -1.01
CA LEU A 423 -1.81 -1.30 -0.68
C LEU A 423 -2.59 -1.62 -1.94
N ILE A 424 -3.58 -2.52 -1.83
CA ILE A 424 -4.55 -2.81 -2.88
C ILE A 424 -5.97 -2.47 -2.40
N VAL A 425 -6.91 -2.26 -3.34
CA VAL A 425 -8.30 -1.92 -3.00
C VAL A 425 -8.92 -2.96 -2.07
N GLY A 426 -9.63 -2.49 -1.05
CA GLY A 426 -10.29 -3.34 -0.06
C GLY A 426 -9.36 -3.85 1.05
N GLU A 427 -8.06 -3.56 0.96
CA GLU A 427 -7.09 -3.90 1.99
C GLU A 427 -6.86 -2.73 2.95
N THR A 428 -6.68 -3.05 4.23
CA THR A 428 -6.15 -2.13 5.23
C THR A 428 -4.85 -2.74 5.76
N CYS A 429 -3.73 -2.03 5.66
CA CYS A 429 -2.44 -2.46 6.20
C CYS A 429 -2.09 -1.64 7.44
N PRO A 430 -2.30 -2.18 8.65
CA PRO A 430 -1.81 -1.56 9.86
C PRO A 430 -0.28 -1.51 9.90
N PHE A 431 0.28 -0.33 10.18
CA PHE A 431 1.71 -0.21 10.46
C PHE A 431 1.97 0.65 11.70
N ILE A 432 3.08 0.34 12.38
CA ILE A 432 3.33 0.76 13.75
C ILE A 432 4.70 1.41 13.86
N ILE A 433 4.74 2.58 14.48
CA ILE A 433 5.97 3.21 14.96
C ILE A 433 6.02 3.09 16.49
N LYS A 434 7.00 2.33 17.00
CA LYS A 434 7.29 2.26 18.44
C LYS A 434 8.28 3.37 18.78
N TYR A 435 7.92 4.24 19.72
CA TYR A 435 8.71 5.43 20.05
C TYR A 435 8.75 5.74 21.54
N LYS A 436 9.74 6.54 21.95
CA LYS A 436 9.98 6.96 23.33
C LYS A 436 9.85 8.49 23.44
N PRO A 437 8.67 9.02 23.81
CA PRO A 437 8.50 10.45 24.04
C PRO A 437 9.47 11.01 25.10
N THR A 438 10.06 12.17 24.80
CA THR A 438 11.02 12.86 25.65
C THR A 438 10.48 14.14 26.29
N GLN A 439 9.32 14.62 25.86
CA GLN A 439 8.80 15.90 26.29
C GLN A 439 8.17 15.84 27.68
N THR A 440 8.14 17.00 28.35
CA THR A 440 7.50 17.18 29.66
C THR A 440 6.45 18.26 29.56
N LEU A 441 5.20 17.93 29.87
CA LEU A 441 4.12 18.90 29.98
C LEU A 441 4.01 19.38 31.43
N ARG A 442 4.37 20.64 31.65
CA ARG A 442 4.31 21.31 32.95
C ARG A 442 3.24 22.40 32.92
N VAL A 443 2.21 22.25 33.77
CA VAL A 443 1.09 23.19 33.85
C VAL A 443 0.95 23.70 35.28
N VAL A 444 0.92 25.03 35.42
CA VAL A 444 0.70 25.72 36.70
C VAL A 444 -0.65 26.41 36.65
N VAL A 445 -1.55 25.97 37.51
CA VAL A 445 -2.89 26.52 37.67
C VAL A 445 -2.87 27.57 38.77
N LEU A 446 -3.34 28.76 38.42
CA LEU A 446 -3.41 29.92 39.31
C LEU A 446 -4.88 30.31 39.54
N ASP A 447 -5.14 30.90 40.70
CA ASP A 447 -6.41 31.54 41.02
C ASP A 447 -6.54 32.94 40.35
N ASN A 448 -7.64 33.63 40.66
CA ASN A 448 -7.93 34.95 40.09
C ASN A 448 -6.96 36.07 40.51
N ILE A 449 -6.15 35.87 41.56
CA ILE A 449 -5.11 36.81 42.02
C ILE A 449 -3.69 36.31 41.70
N LYS A 450 -3.58 35.32 40.79
CA LYS A 450 -2.31 34.72 40.32
C LYS A 450 -1.54 33.96 41.41
N MET A 451 -2.22 33.45 42.43
CA MET A 451 -1.62 32.54 43.42
C MET A 451 -1.87 31.07 43.02
N PRO A 452 -1.01 30.12 43.42
CA PRO A 452 -1.20 28.71 43.13
C PRO A 452 -2.54 28.15 43.63
N LEU A 453 -3.29 27.49 42.74
CA LEU A 453 -4.52 26.80 43.10
C LEU A 453 -4.22 25.34 43.44
N VAL A 454 -4.19 24.99 44.72
CA VAL A 454 -3.85 23.65 45.23
C VAL A 454 -5.08 22.73 45.19
N GLY A 455 -4.89 21.47 44.82
CA GLY A 455 -5.94 20.45 44.83
C GLY A 455 -6.99 20.57 43.72
N ALA A 456 -6.73 21.34 42.67
CA ALA A 456 -7.56 21.36 41.47
C ALA A 456 -7.36 20.07 40.67
N ASP A 457 -8.46 19.50 40.16
CA ASP A 457 -8.45 18.34 39.29
C ASP A 457 -8.17 18.81 37.86
N VAL A 458 -7.14 18.27 37.23
CA VAL A 458 -6.75 18.64 35.87
C VAL A 458 -6.92 17.47 34.92
N LYS A 459 -7.75 17.66 33.89
CA LYS A 459 -7.88 16.75 32.76
C LYS A 459 -7.07 17.26 31.58
N VAL A 460 -6.30 16.38 30.98
CA VAL A 460 -5.44 16.66 29.84
C VAL A 460 -6.06 16.03 28.61
N TYR A 461 -6.10 16.76 27.50
CA TYR A 461 -6.59 16.29 26.21
C TYR A 461 -5.49 16.47 25.17
N TYR A 462 -5.36 15.51 24.27
CA TYR A 462 -4.42 15.50 23.16
C TYR A 462 -5.20 15.07 21.92
N PHE A 463 -5.17 15.89 20.86
CA PHE A 463 -6.02 15.72 19.67
C PHE A 463 -7.52 15.57 20.02
N ASP A 464 -8.01 16.46 20.88
CA ASP A 464 -9.39 16.52 21.37
C ASP A 464 -9.92 15.28 22.12
N GLN A 465 -9.07 14.27 22.33
CA GLN A 465 -9.35 13.10 23.14
C GLN A 465 -8.67 13.22 24.51
N GLU A 466 -9.29 12.67 25.57
CA GLU A 466 -8.68 12.70 26.91
C GLU A 466 -7.34 11.92 26.86
N TYR A 467 -6.24 12.56 27.27
CA TYR A 467 -4.92 11.96 27.13
C TYR A 467 -4.74 10.79 28.10
N GLY A 468 -4.20 9.69 27.60
CA GLY A 468 -4.33 8.40 28.23
C GLY A 468 -3.19 7.41 27.98
N THR A 469 -3.35 6.23 28.58
CA THR A 469 -2.57 5.03 28.22
C THR A 469 -3.03 4.45 26.90
N TYR A 470 -4.23 4.80 26.44
CA TYR A 470 -4.76 4.43 25.13
C TYR A 470 -5.66 5.54 24.62
N VAL A 471 -5.47 5.96 23.37
CA VAL A 471 -6.24 7.02 22.71
C VAL A 471 -6.59 6.55 21.30
N SER A 472 -7.89 6.39 21.06
CA SER A 472 -8.49 6.10 19.75
C SER A 472 -9.70 7.01 19.53
N LYS A 473 -10.36 6.91 18.38
CA LYS A 473 -11.58 7.65 18.07
C LYS A 473 -12.74 7.27 19.00
N ASP A 474 -12.89 5.98 19.30
CA ASP A 474 -14.07 5.45 20.00
C ASP A 474 -13.82 5.20 21.49
N LYS A 475 -12.56 4.96 21.87
CA LYS A 475 -12.20 4.56 23.23
C LYS A 475 -10.95 5.30 23.70
N VAL A 476 -11.05 5.80 24.92
CA VAL A 476 -9.96 6.47 25.62
C VAL A 476 -9.80 5.85 27.01
N GLN A 477 -8.56 5.53 27.38
CA GLN A 477 -8.19 5.12 28.73
C GLN A 477 -7.34 6.23 29.36
N PRO A 478 -7.96 7.19 30.06
CA PRO A 478 -7.25 8.37 30.54
C PRO A 478 -6.24 8.03 31.65
N ILE A 479 -5.15 8.77 31.71
CA ILE A 479 -4.28 8.77 32.89
C ILE A 479 -5.05 9.45 34.03
N SER A 480 -4.93 8.92 35.25
CA SER A 480 -5.64 9.48 36.41
C SER A 480 -5.45 10.99 36.51
N PRO A 481 -6.52 11.79 36.69
CA PRO A 481 -6.42 13.24 36.73
C PRO A 481 -5.35 13.71 37.73
N GLY A 482 -4.41 14.52 37.26
CA GLY A 482 -3.42 15.12 38.13
C GLY A 482 -4.10 16.12 39.06
N LYS A 483 -3.97 15.93 40.38
CA LYS A 483 -4.29 16.98 41.33
C LYS A 483 -3.12 17.94 41.42
N THR A 484 -3.40 19.24 41.34
CA THR A 484 -2.35 20.25 41.50
C THR A 484 -1.71 20.16 42.88
N ASN A 485 -0.38 20.18 42.92
CA ASN A 485 0.40 20.14 44.16
C ASN A 485 0.37 21.49 44.91
N GLU A 486 1.17 21.64 45.97
CA GLU A 486 1.28 22.89 46.76
C GLU A 486 1.69 24.12 45.93
N ASN A 487 2.35 23.91 44.79
CA ASN A 487 2.72 24.96 43.84
C ASN A 487 1.67 25.16 42.74
N GLY A 488 0.48 24.57 42.87
CA GLY A 488 -0.58 24.66 41.86
C GLY A 488 -0.22 23.91 40.58
N GLU A 489 0.76 23.01 40.63
CA GLU A 489 1.41 22.44 39.45
C GLU A 489 1.01 20.98 39.22
N ILE A 490 0.86 20.61 37.95
CA ILE A 490 0.91 19.23 37.48
C ILE A 490 2.09 19.06 36.52
N VAL A 491 2.77 17.92 36.59
CA VAL A 491 3.89 17.57 35.71
C VAL A 491 3.62 16.19 35.12
N LEU A 492 3.46 16.15 33.80
CA LEU A 492 3.41 14.91 33.03
C LEU A 492 4.74 14.74 32.29
N LEU A 493 5.48 13.70 32.65
CA LEU A 493 6.74 13.34 32.01
C LEU A 493 6.47 12.42 30.82
N HIS A 494 7.38 12.43 29.84
CA HIS A 494 7.37 11.50 28.71
C HIS A 494 6.08 11.53 27.89
N VAL A 495 5.60 12.74 27.60
CA VAL A 495 4.45 12.93 26.73
C VAL A 495 4.88 13.21 25.29
N PRO A 496 4.08 12.87 24.27
CA PRO A 496 4.33 13.26 22.89
C PRO A 496 4.55 14.77 22.72
N ALA A 497 5.29 15.17 21.70
CA ALA A 497 5.42 16.59 21.39
C ALA A 497 4.11 17.14 20.83
N GLY A 498 3.74 18.36 21.23
CA GLY A 498 2.62 19.07 20.62
C GLY A 498 1.84 19.96 21.58
N ASN A 499 0.65 20.34 21.13
CA ASN A 499 -0.30 21.13 21.88
C ASN A 499 -1.32 20.23 22.56
N TYR A 500 -1.71 20.64 23.77
CA TYR A 500 -2.62 19.93 24.65
C TYR A 500 -3.71 20.88 25.11
N THR A 501 -4.94 20.38 25.20
CA THR A 501 -6.05 21.12 25.77
C THR A 501 -6.20 20.72 27.24
N ILE A 502 -6.14 21.70 28.15
CA ILE A 502 -6.20 21.47 29.59
C ILE A 502 -7.51 21.98 30.14
N ARG A 503 -8.29 21.09 30.77
CA ARG A 503 -9.52 21.45 31.48
C ARG A 503 -9.30 21.35 32.99
N VAL A 504 -9.52 22.46 33.68
CA VAL A 504 -9.33 22.59 35.13
C VAL A 504 -10.67 22.53 35.83
N TYR A 505 -10.78 21.68 36.84
CA TYR A 505 -11.93 21.54 37.72
C TYR A 505 -11.50 21.75 39.17
N HIS A 506 -12.41 22.21 40.01
CA HIS A 506 -12.19 22.29 41.44
C HIS A 506 -13.48 21.94 42.18
N SER A 507 -13.42 20.97 43.09
CA SER A 507 -14.61 20.46 43.80
C SER A 507 -15.75 20.07 42.85
N GLY A 508 -15.40 19.41 41.73
CA GLY A 508 -16.35 18.99 40.69
C GLY A 508 -16.87 20.11 39.77
N ARG A 509 -16.48 21.37 39.96
CA ARG A 509 -16.89 22.49 39.09
C ARG A 509 -15.83 22.79 38.05
N PHE A 510 -16.24 22.89 36.78
CA PHE A 510 -15.40 23.38 35.70
C PHE A 510 -15.02 24.84 35.93
N LEU A 511 -13.73 25.16 35.85
CA LEU A 511 -13.21 26.51 36.05
C LEU A 511 -12.75 27.15 34.75
N LYS A 512 -11.97 26.43 33.94
CA LYS A 512 -11.34 26.96 32.73
C LYS A 512 -10.83 25.87 31.80
N GLU A 513 -10.82 26.17 30.51
CA GLU A 513 -10.09 25.45 29.47
C GLU A 513 -8.97 26.35 28.92
N SER A 514 -7.81 25.76 28.62
CA SER A 514 -6.68 26.48 28.02
C SER A 514 -5.80 25.55 27.20
N THR A 515 -5.31 26.03 26.07
CA THR A 515 -4.26 25.35 25.30
C THR A 515 -2.91 25.51 26.01
N CYS A 516 -2.19 24.42 26.14
CA CYS A 516 -0.83 24.32 26.67
C CYS A 516 0.06 23.60 25.66
N SER A 517 1.36 23.84 25.69
CA SER A 517 2.29 23.22 24.75
C SER A 517 3.49 22.62 25.47
N THR A 518 3.98 21.48 24.99
CA THR A 518 5.25 20.90 25.46
C THR A 518 6.47 21.69 25.03
N TYR A 519 6.34 22.56 24.01
CA TYR A 519 7.43 23.44 23.58
C TYR A 519 7.69 24.58 24.58
N ASN A 520 6.75 24.82 25.49
CA ASN A 520 6.92 25.77 26.59
C ASN A 520 7.48 25.06 27.82
N TYR A 521 8.52 25.63 28.43
CA TYR A 521 9.07 25.14 29.70
C TYR A 521 8.01 25.03 30.82
N ARG A 522 7.05 25.97 30.83
CA ARG A 522 5.93 26.00 31.76
C ARG A 522 4.74 26.72 31.15
N ASN A 523 3.55 26.15 31.31
CA ASN A 523 2.29 26.72 30.87
C ASN A 523 1.51 27.24 32.09
N TYR A 524 1.05 28.48 32.05
CA TYR A 524 0.30 29.11 33.16
C TYR A 524 -1.18 29.25 32.81
N ILE A 525 -2.06 28.74 33.68
CA ILE A 525 -3.52 28.83 33.52
C ILE A 525 -4.10 29.62 34.69
N THR A 526 -4.44 30.89 34.46
CA THR A 526 -5.15 31.72 35.46
C THR A 526 -6.65 31.47 35.39
N THR A 527 -7.24 31.02 36.49
CA THR A 527 -8.67 30.73 36.66
C THR A 527 -9.41 31.89 37.31
N ASN A 528 -10.74 31.89 37.24
CA ASN A 528 -11.58 32.87 37.94
C ASN A 528 -11.93 32.46 39.38
N TYR A 529 -11.35 31.36 39.88
CA TYR A 529 -11.64 30.87 41.23
C TYR A 529 -11.14 31.88 42.27
N PRO A 530 -12.01 32.39 43.16
CA PRO A 530 -11.59 33.27 44.23
C PRO A 530 -10.98 32.43 45.34
N HIS A 531 -9.66 32.54 45.50
CA HIS A 531 -8.93 31.91 46.60
C HIS A 531 -8.20 32.98 47.39
N PHE A 532 -8.35 32.94 48.72
CA PHE A 532 -7.63 33.81 49.64
C PHE A 532 -6.63 32.96 50.41
N PRO A 533 -5.31 33.14 50.19
CA PRO A 533 -4.30 32.40 50.91
C PRO A 533 -4.50 32.54 52.42
N LEU A 534 -4.56 31.40 53.11
CA LEU A 534 -4.75 31.33 54.56
C LEU A 534 -3.74 32.23 55.31
N TRP A 535 -2.51 32.33 54.80
CA TRP A 535 -1.48 33.21 55.36
C TRP A 535 -1.83 34.70 55.27
N ILE A 536 -2.45 35.19 54.19
CA ILE A 536 -2.89 36.59 54.09
C ILE A 536 -3.97 36.86 55.13
N ILE A 537 -4.87 35.90 55.35
CA ILE A 537 -5.90 35.98 56.39
C ILE A 537 -5.24 35.97 57.78
N ILE A 538 -4.30 35.05 58.05
CA ILE A 538 -3.59 34.95 59.34
C ILE A 538 -2.79 36.22 59.62
N PHE A 539 -2.01 36.73 58.67
CA PHE A 539 -1.23 37.95 58.83
C PHE A 539 -2.15 39.17 58.97
N GLY A 540 -3.24 39.23 58.20
CA GLY A 540 -4.27 40.27 58.34
C GLY A 540 -4.90 40.29 59.73
N ILE A 541 -5.29 39.12 60.25
CA ILE A 541 -5.85 38.94 61.59
C ILE A 541 -4.83 39.30 62.66
N THR A 542 -3.60 38.81 62.56
CA THR A 542 -2.53 39.05 63.54
C THR A 542 -2.18 40.53 63.61
N ASN A 543 -2.02 41.19 62.46
CA ASN A 543 -1.80 42.64 62.40
C ASN A 543 -2.99 43.43 62.95
N GLY A 544 -4.22 43.01 62.62
CA GLY A 544 -5.44 43.61 63.18
C GLY A 544 -5.48 43.52 64.71
N ILE A 545 -5.17 42.36 65.28
CA ILE A 545 -5.08 42.13 66.73
C ILE A 545 -4.01 43.03 67.36
N ILE A 546 -2.80 43.08 66.78
CA ILE A 546 -1.70 43.93 67.26
C ILE A 546 -2.12 45.41 67.26
N LEU A 547 -2.78 45.86 66.21
CA LEU A 547 -3.23 47.25 66.06
C LEU A 547 -4.32 47.60 67.09
N ILE A 548 -5.24 46.67 67.36
CA ILE A 548 -6.26 46.81 68.43
C ILE A 548 -5.59 46.89 69.81
N PHE A 549 -4.64 46.01 70.11
CA PHE A 549 -3.88 46.07 71.37
C PHE A 549 -3.11 47.39 71.51
N GLY A 550 -2.46 47.85 70.44
CA GLY A 550 -1.77 49.14 70.38
C GLY A 550 -2.71 50.32 70.66
N LEU A 551 -3.90 50.32 70.05
CA LEU A 551 -4.93 51.35 70.30
C LEU A 551 -5.47 51.32 71.73
N ILE A 552 -5.65 50.13 72.32
CA ILE A 552 -6.07 49.98 73.72
C ILE A 552 -4.98 50.53 74.66
N PHE A 553 -3.71 50.16 74.44
CA PHE A 553 -2.58 50.66 75.23
C PHE A 553 -2.44 52.18 75.11
N TYR A 554 -2.47 52.71 73.89
CA TYR A 554 -2.42 54.14 73.62
C TYR A 554 -3.56 54.90 74.31
N SER A 555 -4.79 54.38 74.23
CA SER A 555 -5.97 54.98 74.88
C SER A 555 -5.92 54.93 76.41
N LYS A 556 -5.28 53.89 76.98
CA LYS A 556 -5.09 53.75 78.43
C LYS A 556 -4.02 54.72 78.95
N TYR A 557 -2.91 54.88 78.22
CA TYR A 557 -1.84 55.81 78.59
C TYR A 557 -2.16 57.28 78.32
N LYS A 558 -2.97 57.59 77.29
CA LYS A 558 -3.50 58.95 77.06
C LYS A 558 -4.47 59.42 78.15
N LYS A 559 -5.00 58.53 79.00
CA LYS A 559 -5.78 58.88 80.20
C LYS A 559 -4.92 59.13 81.45
N MET A 560 -3.63 58.78 81.41
CA MET A 560 -2.67 59.01 82.51
C MET A 560 -1.77 60.23 82.29
N ARG A 561 -1.84 60.86 81.11
CA ARG A 561 -1.52 62.28 80.87
C ARG A 561 -2.82 63.06 80.88
#